data_AF-A0A7C9AP25-F1
#
_entry.id   AF-A0A7C9AP25-F1
#
_cell.length_a   1.000
_cell.length_b   1.000
_cell.length_c   1.000
_cell.angle_alpha   90.00
_cell.angle_beta   90.00
_cell.angle_gamma   90.00
#
_symmetry.space_group_name_H-M   'P 1'
#
loop_
_entity.id
_entity.type
_entity.pdbx_description
1 polymer ?
#
loop_
_entity_poly.entity_id
_entity_poly.type
_entity_poly.pdbx_seq_one_letter_code
_entity_poly.pdbx_strand_id
1 'polypeptide(L)'
;KLAMTMEGPKTQQPLPLHAYKLLRRTTLNRLFMAVHTVGILALLYHHVHTLLFTTSSITFSLLLLLSDVVLAFIWGCSQAFHFRPIRRCELLHNLKEAVEEKDFPAVDIFICTADPHKEPPMGTVNTALSVMAYDYPPEKVSVYVSDDGGAQATLFAFMEAAKFARHWLPFCRDNQLVERCPQAYFSSTSYSSSAPEADRLKTLYESMKVRVEHAVERGKPLEEHIEDEEMREAFAKWTPDFTPQNHPPVIQVLLASAKDEDLTGGMMPNLIYVSREKNKTHPHRFKAGALNTLVRVSATLTNAPIVLTLDCDTYSNDPQTIKRALCYFSDPEVRPNLAYVQ
;
A
#
# COMPACT_ATOMS: atom_id res chain seq x y z
N LYS A 1 -21.61 33.23 -54.68
CA LYS A 1 -21.32 33.32 -53.23
C LYS A 1 -22.36 32.50 -52.49
N LEU A 2 -22.12 31.21 -52.29
CA LEU A 2 -22.86 30.40 -51.32
C LEU A 2 -21.81 29.74 -50.43
N ALA A 3 -21.98 29.95 -49.13
CA ALA A 3 -21.01 29.67 -48.09
C ALA A 3 -20.86 28.17 -47.88
N MET A 4 -19.61 27.69 -47.91
CA MET A 4 -19.21 26.47 -47.23
C MET A 4 -19.38 26.70 -45.73
N THR A 5 -20.33 26.01 -45.11
CA THR A 5 -20.34 25.79 -43.67
C THR A 5 -19.23 24.79 -43.36
N MET A 6 -18.12 25.29 -42.84
CA MET A 6 -17.11 24.45 -42.19
C MET A 6 -17.71 23.90 -40.91
N GLU A 7 -17.90 22.57 -40.84
CA GLU A 7 -18.09 21.90 -39.57
C GLU A 7 -16.81 22.10 -38.74
N GLY A 8 -16.95 22.78 -37.61
CA GLY A 8 -15.89 22.86 -36.60
C GLY A 8 -15.57 21.47 -36.04
N PRO A 9 -14.39 21.28 -35.43
CA PRO A 9 -14.00 19.99 -34.89
C PRO A 9 -15.01 19.56 -33.82
N LYS A 10 -15.65 18.41 -34.03
CA LYS A 10 -16.41 17.72 -32.98
C LYS A 10 -15.43 17.46 -31.84
N THR A 11 -15.52 18.22 -30.76
CA THR A 11 -14.92 17.88 -29.48
C THR A 11 -15.49 16.52 -29.07
N GLN A 12 -14.75 15.45 -29.36
CA GLN A 12 -15.02 14.12 -28.81
C GLN A 12 -14.98 14.28 -27.29
N GLN A 13 -16.10 14.03 -26.62
CA GLN A 13 -16.11 13.99 -25.16
C GLN A 13 -15.11 12.91 -24.73
N PRO A 14 -14.23 13.20 -23.76
CA PRO A 14 -13.27 12.22 -23.28
C PRO A 14 -14.00 10.99 -22.74
N LEU A 15 -13.46 9.81 -23.03
CA LEU A 15 -13.99 8.53 -22.56
C LEU A 15 -14.02 8.53 -21.01
N PRO A 16 -15.13 8.09 -20.39
CA PRO A 16 -15.19 8.03 -18.93
C PRO A 16 -14.22 6.97 -18.41
N LEU A 17 -13.33 7.35 -17.49
CA LEU A 17 -12.33 6.44 -16.91
C LEU A 17 -12.87 5.69 -15.68
N HIS A 18 -13.91 6.25 -15.06
CA HIS A 18 -14.60 5.62 -13.93
C HIS A 18 -16.09 5.96 -13.93
N ALA A 19 -16.87 5.12 -13.27
CA ALA A 19 -18.29 5.36 -13.04
C ALA A 19 -18.62 5.15 -11.56
N TYR A 20 -19.74 5.73 -11.11
CA TYR A 20 -20.32 5.40 -9.81
C TYR A 20 -21.78 5.02 -9.94
N LYS A 21 -22.23 4.12 -9.04
CA LYS A 21 -23.62 3.70 -8.92
C LYS A 21 -24.06 3.84 -7.47
N LEU A 22 -25.24 4.41 -7.27
CA LEU A 22 -25.89 4.42 -5.96
C LEU A 22 -26.25 2.97 -5.58
N LEU A 23 -25.96 2.59 -4.33
CA LEU A 23 -26.36 1.26 -3.87
C LEU A 23 -27.88 1.20 -3.68
N ARG A 24 -28.48 0.07 -4.05
CA ARG A 24 -29.93 -0.16 -3.90
C ARG A 24 -30.43 0.04 -2.47
N ARG A 25 -29.58 -0.25 -1.47
CA ARG A 25 -29.87 -0.06 -0.03
C ARG A 25 -30.06 1.40 0.40
N THR A 26 -29.77 2.38 -0.46
CA THR A 26 -29.88 3.80 -0.10
C THR A 26 -31.29 4.18 0.35
N THR A 27 -32.32 3.67 -0.32
CA THR A 27 -33.72 3.94 0.07
C THR A 27 -34.07 3.27 1.40
N LEU A 28 -33.67 2.02 1.59
CA LEU A 28 -33.87 1.28 2.84
C LEU A 28 -33.14 1.94 4.01
N ASN A 29 -31.90 2.39 3.83
CA ASN A 29 -31.15 3.12 4.86
C ASN A 29 -31.88 4.41 5.26
N ARG A 30 -32.41 5.17 4.30
CA ARG A 30 -33.16 6.40 4.57
C ARG A 30 -34.44 6.15 5.34
N LEU A 31 -35.18 5.10 4.99
CA LEU A 31 -36.35 4.69 5.75
C LEU A 31 -35.98 4.26 7.17
N PHE A 32 -34.95 3.42 7.31
CA PHE A 32 -34.43 2.97 8.60
C PHE A 32 -34.03 4.15 9.47
N MET A 33 -33.28 5.13 8.93
CA MET A 33 -32.90 6.36 9.62
C MET A 33 -34.11 7.14 10.11
N ALA A 34 -35.14 7.31 9.28
CA ALA A 34 -36.35 8.04 9.67
C ALA A 34 -37.08 7.33 10.83
N VAL A 35 -37.27 6.01 10.73
CA VAL A 35 -37.93 5.21 11.78
C VAL A 35 -37.14 5.25 13.09
N HIS A 36 -35.82 5.07 13.04
CA HIS A 36 -34.96 5.10 14.23
C HIS A 36 -34.92 6.49 14.87
N THR A 37 -34.91 7.55 14.06
CA THR A 37 -34.99 8.93 14.56
C THR A 37 -36.27 9.15 15.35
N VAL A 38 -37.41 8.68 14.85
CA VAL A 38 -38.70 8.75 15.59
C VAL A 38 -38.61 7.97 16.91
N GLY A 39 -38.02 6.78 16.90
CA GLY A 39 -37.81 5.98 18.12
C GLY A 39 -36.94 6.68 19.16
N ILE A 40 -35.83 7.29 18.73
CA ILE A 40 -34.93 8.08 19.60
C ILE A 40 -35.69 9.29 20.17
N LEU A 41 -36.42 10.04 19.35
CA LEU A 41 -37.19 11.20 19.82
C LEU A 41 -38.27 10.80 20.83
N ALA A 42 -38.94 9.67 20.62
CA ALA A 42 -39.93 9.14 21.55
C ALA A 42 -39.30 8.73 22.90
N LEU A 43 -38.13 8.07 22.87
CA LEU A 43 -37.36 7.74 24.07
C LEU A 43 -36.93 9.00 24.83
N LEU A 44 -36.31 9.95 24.16
CA LEU A 44 -35.86 11.21 24.78
C LEU A 44 -37.05 12.00 25.37
N TYR A 45 -38.19 12.03 24.66
CA TYR A 45 -39.41 12.62 25.18
C TYR A 45 -39.89 11.91 26.44
N HIS A 46 -39.88 10.57 26.46
CA HIS A 46 -40.25 9.78 27.65
C HIS A 46 -39.34 10.08 28.85
N HIS A 47 -38.03 10.18 28.64
CA HIS A 47 -37.09 10.53 29.72
C HIS A 47 -37.30 11.94 30.25
N VAL A 48 -37.51 12.93 29.38
CA VAL A 48 -37.81 14.31 29.78
C VAL A 48 -39.15 14.38 30.54
N HIS A 49 -40.18 13.71 30.05
CA HIS A 49 -41.47 13.65 30.71
C HIS A 49 -41.36 12.99 32.10
N THR A 50 -40.63 11.88 32.20
CA THR A 50 -40.41 11.18 33.48
C THR A 50 -39.68 12.07 34.49
N LEU A 51 -38.69 12.84 34.03
CA LEU A 51 -37.95 13.80 34.86
C LEU A 51 -38.83 14.95 35.37
N LEU A 52 -39.78 15.43 34.55
CA LEU A 52 -40.63 16.57 34.90
C LEU A 52 -41.82 16.20 35.80
N PHE A 53 -42.37 14.99 35.65
CA PHE A 53 -43.66 14.63 36.25
C PHE A 53 -43.60 13.46 37.25
N THR A 54 -42.44 12.83 37.48
CA THR A 54 -42.29 11.70 38.41
C THR A 54 -41.31 12.01 39.55
N THR A 55 -41.63 11.63 40.78
CA THR A 55 -40.79 11.84 41.99
C THR A 55 -39.74 10.74 42.24
N SER A 56 -39.60 9.78 41.34
CA SER A 56 -38.59 8.71 41.40
C SER A 56 -37.16 9.27 41.28
N SER A 57 -36.15 8.48 41.69
CA SER A 57 -34.72 8.86 41.73
C SER A 57 -34.27 9.70 40.53
N ILE A 58 -34.22 11.03 40.73
CA ILE A 58 -33.90 12.03 39.70
C ILE A 58 -32.51 11.76 39.13
N THR A 59 -31.56 11.38 39.99
CA THR A 59 -30.18 11.07 39.61
C THR A 59 -30.10 9.94 38.59
N PHE A 60 -30.86 8.86 38.79
CA PHE A 60 -30.88 7.73 37.86
C PHE A 60 -31.50 8.12 36.51
N SER A 61 -32.60 8.87 36.55
CA SER A 61 -33.28 9.35 35.34
C SER A 61 -32.40 10.31 34.52
N LEU A 62 -31.62 11.17 35.18
CA LEU A 62 -30.64 12.05 34.55
C LEU A 62 -29.50 11.27 33.90
N LEU A 63 -28.96 10.25 34.57
CA LEU A 63 -27.89 9.41 34.02
C LEU A 63 -28.35 8.63 32.79
N LEU A 64 -29.57 8.09 32.81
CA LEU A 64 -30.16 7.43 31.63
C LEU A 64 -30.37 8.42 30.47
N LEU A 65 -30.95 9.59 30.74
CA LEU A 65 -31.13 10.62 29.72
C LEU A 65 -29.78 11.04 29.10
N LEU A 66 -28.75 11.25 29.93
CA LEU A 66 -27.41 11.58 29.45
C LEU A 66 -26.83 10.48 28.57
N SER A 67 -26.94 9.22 29.00
CA SER A 67 -26.50 8.06 28.23
C SER A 67 -27.19 8.00 26.86
N ASP A 68 -28.51 8.14 26.82
CA ASP A 68 -29.29 8.05 25.58
C ASP A 68 -29.05 9.24 24.66
N VAL A 69 -28.79 10.44 25.19
CA VAL A 69 -28.37 11.60 24.39
C VAL A 69 -27.01 11.34 23.73
N VAL A 70 -26.04 10.77 24.47
CA VAL A 70 -24.72 10.42 23.91
C VAL A 70 -24.86 9.34 22.83
N LEU A 71 -25.65 8.29 23.10
CA LEU A 71 -25.91 7.23 22.12
C LEU A 71 -26.63 7.76 20.87
N ALA A 72 -27.63 8.62 21.05
CA ALA A 72 -28.33 9.28 19.95
C ALA A 72 -27.39 10.15 19.11
N PHE A 73 -26.46 10.87 19.75
CA PHE A 73 -25.45 11.67 19.06
C PHE A 73 -24.50 10.79 18.24
N ILE A 74 -23.94 9.72 18.83
CA ILE A 74 -23.06 8.77 18.12
C ILE A 74 -23.81 8.13 16.94
N TRP A 75 -25.05 7.72 17.15
CA TRP A 75 -25.90 7.17 16.09
C TRP A 75 -26.16 8.21 14.98
N GLY A 76 -26.47 9.45 15.33
CA GLY A 76 -26.68 10.54 14.38
C GLY A 76 -25.42 10.81 13.53
N CYS A 77 -24.25 10.84 14.15
CA CYS A 77 -22.98 10.99 13.44
C CYS A 77 -22.70 9.83 12.46
N SER A 78 -23.08 8.59 12.81
CA SER A 78 -22.85 7.44 11.91
C SER A 78 -23.79 7.40 10.70
N GLN A 79 -24.95 8.06 10.77
CA GLN A 79 -25.93 8.07 9.68
C GLN A 79 -25.41 8.72 8.39
N ALA A 80 -24.43 9.64 8.49
CA ALA A 80 -23.78 10.24 7.33
C ALA A 80 -23.22 9.19 6.35
N PHE A 81 -22.64 8.09 6.86
CA PHE A 81 -22.08 7.01 6.05
C PHE A 81 -23.15 6.17 5.33
N HIS A 82 -24.39 6.16 5.85
CA HIS A 82 -25.49 5.36 5.33
C HIS A 82 -26.42 6.15 4.39
N PHE A 83 -26.30 7.47 4.33
CA PHE A 83 -27.24 8.35 3.62
C PHE A 83 -27.16 8.28 2.10
N ARG A 84 -25.95 8.13 1.56
CA ARG A 84 -25.70 8.04 0.10
C ARG A 84 -24.51 7.12 -0.21
N PRO A 85 -24.58 5.82 0.13
CA PRO A 85 -23.49 4.92 -0.17
C PRO A 85 -23.41 4.66 -1.68
N ILE A 86 -22.22 4.91 -2.24
CA ILE A 86 -21.92 4.75 -3.66
C ILE A 86 -20.92 3.62 -3.87
N ARG A 87 -21.04 2.91 -4.98
CA ARG A 87 -20.03 1.98 -5.48
C ARG A 87 -19.37 2.61 -6.69
N ARG A 88 -18.04 2.66 -6.70
CA ARG A 88 -17.26 3.09 -7.87
C ARG A 88 -16.83 1.87 -8.69
N CYS A 89 -16.58 2.12 -9.97
CA CYS A 89 -16.13 1.12 -10.93
C CYS A 89 -15.11 1.77 -11.87
N GLU A 90 -13.93 1.18 -11.97
CA GLU A 90 -12.85 1.60 -12.84
C GLU A 90 -13.01 0.97 -14.24
N LEU A 91 -12.73 1.73 -15.29
CA LEU A 91 -12.86 1.30 -16.68
C LEU A 91 -11.49 1.20 -17.32
N LEU A 92 -10.74 0.14 -16.99
CA LEU A 92 -9.34 -0.01 -17.45
C LEU A 92 -9.19 -0.08 -18.97
N HIS A 93 -10.21 -0.55 -19.70
CA HIS A 93 -10.18 -0.54 -21.17
C HIS A 93 -10.10 0.90 -21.70
N ASN A 94 -10.90 1.81 -21.15
CA ASN A 94 -10.87 3.22 -21.51
C ASN A 94 -9.55 3.89 -21.10
N LEU A 95 -8.93 3.48 -19.99
CA LEU A 95 -7.61 3.98 -19.61
C LEU A 95 -6.56 3.67 -20.68
N LYS A 96 -6.54 2.44 -21.21
CA LYS A 96 -5.60 2.03 -22.26
C LYS A 96 -5.81 2.78 -23.57
N GLU A 97 -7.04 3.19 -23.87
CA GLU A 97 -7.37 4.00 -25.05
C GLU A 97 -7.07 5.49 -24.84
N ALA A 98 -7.21 5.98 -23.61
CA ALA A 98 -7.05 7.40 -23.28
C ALA A 98 -5.59 7.81 -22.98
N VAL A 99 -4.78 6.90 -22.42
CA VAL A 99 -3.41 7.18 -21.99
C VAL A 99 -2.49 6.05 -22.43
N GLU A 100 -1.47 6.38 -23.21
CA GLU A 100 -0.44 5.41 -23.58
C GLU A 100 0.44 5.05 -22.36
N GLU A 101 0.94 3.81 -22.29
CA GLU A 101 1.76 3.38 -21.15
C GLU A 101 3.05 4.23 -20.99
N LYS A 102 3.55 4.81 -22.08
CA LYS A 102 4.69 5.75 -22.06
C LYS A 102 4.39 7.05 -21.29
N ASP A 103 3.11 7.43 -21.19
CA ASP A 103 2.65 8.66 -20.53
C ASP A 103 2.17 8.41 -19.10
N PHE A 104 2.20 7.15 -18.65
CA PHE A 104 1.92 6.81 -17.25
C PHE A 104 2.88 7.53 -16.29
N PRO A 105 2.39 8.07 -15.15
CA PRO A 105 3.26 8.71 -14.18
C PRO A 105 4.14 7.69 -13.44
N ALA A 106 5.29 8.13 -12.92
CA ALA A 106 6.05 7.33 -11.96
C ALA A 106 5.25 7.15 -10.66
N VAL A 107 5.49 6.03 -9.97
CA VAL A 107 4.89 5.68 -8.68
C VAL A 107 5.98 5.22 -7.72
N ASP A 108 6.08 5.89 -6.59
CA ASP A 108 6.92 5.45 -5.48
C ASP A 108 6.07 4.69 -4.45
N ILE A 109 6.52 3.50 -4.07
CA ILE A 109 5.82 2.61 -3.15
C ILE A 109 6.60 2.56 -1.85
N PHE A 110 5.98 2.95 -0.74
CA PHE A 110 6.61 3.04 0.57
C PHE A 110 6.14 1.89 1.45
N ILE A 111 7.08 1.06 1.90
CA ILE A 111 6.85 -0.01 2.86
C ILE A 111 7.64 0.35 4.11
N CYS A 112 6.96 0.43 5.25
CA CYS A 112 7.64 0.63 6.54
C CYS A 112 7.67 -0.68 7.30
N THR A 113 8.82 -0.99 7.89
CA THR A 113 8.98 -2.07 8.85
C THR A 113 9.66 -1.58 10.12
N ALA A 114 9.29 -2.17 11.25
CA ALA A 114 9.81 -1.87 12.56
C ALA A 114 11.11 -2.64 12.81
N ASP A 115 11.03 -3.78 13.50
CA ASP A 115 12.18 -4.57 13.94
C ASP A 115 11.97 -6.04 13.51
N PRO A 116 13.03 -6.76 13.09
CA PRO A 116 12.93 -8.11 12.55
C PRO A 116 12.31 -9.14 13.51
N HIS A 117 12.30 -8.90 14.82
CA HIS A 117 11.64 -9.80 15.78
C HIS A 117 10.15 -9.53 15.92
N LYS A 118 9.69 -8.31 15.65
CA LYS A 118 8.27 -7.94 15.68
C LYS A 118 7.61 -8.15 14.34
N GLU A 119 8.33 -7.81 13.28
CA GLU A 119 7.91 -7.88 11.89
C GLU A 119 9.00 -8.65 11.12
N PRO A 120 8.87 -9.99 11.01
CA PRO A 120 9.87 -10.82 10.35
C PRO A 120 10.16 -10.32 8.93
N PRO A 121 11.44 -10.14 8.54
CA PRO A 121 11.81 -9.57 7.24
C PRO A 121 11.21 -10.31 6.05
N MET A 122 10.98 -11.61 6.16
CA MET A 122 10.33 -12.40 5.09
C MET A 122 8.91 -11.94 4.78
N GLY A 123 8.15 -11.45 5.77
CA GLY A 123 6.83 -10.85 5.52
C GLY A 123 6.95 -9.60 4.63
N THR A 124 7.86 -8.69 5.02
CA THR A 124 8.14 -7.45 4.28
C THR A 124 8.71 -7.72 2.89
N VAL A 125 9.57 -8.74 2.74
CA VAL A 125 10.11 -9.18 1.44
C VAL A 125 9.00 -9.68 0.52
N ASN A 126 8.06 -10.49 1.02
CA ASN A 126 6.93 -10.96 0.24
C ASN A 126 6.03 -9.81 -0.23
N THR A 127 5.78 -8.84 0.63
CA THR A 127 5.08 -7.59 0.30
C THR A 127 5.82 -6.82 -0.80
N ALA A 128 7.13 -6.62 -0.66
CA ALA A 128 7.93 -5.90 -1.65
C ALA A 128 7.96 -6.62 -3.01
N LEU A 129 8.18 -7.93 -3.03
CA LEU A 129 8.19 -8.72 -4.27
C LEU A 129 6.83 -8.70 -4.98
N SER A 130 5.73 -8.72 -4.22
CA SER A 130 4.36 -8.60 -4.76
C SER A 130 4.15 -7.27 -5.50
N VAL A 131 4.62 -6.16 -4.94
CA VAL A 131 4.40 -4.81 -5.50
C VAL A 131 5.44 -4.40 -6.54
N MET A 132 6.66 -4.94 -6.46
CA MET A 132 7.62 -4.85 -7.57
C MET A 132 7.06 -5.53 -8.81
N ALA A 133 6.29 -6.60 -8.63
CA ALA A 133 5.62 -7.30 -9.69
C ALA A 133 4.28 -6.64 -10.08
N TYR A 134 4.07 -5.33 -10.02
CA TYR A 134 2.83 -4.75 -10.56
C TYR A 134 2.75 -4.88 -12.10
N ASP A 135 1.53 -4.93 -12.66
CA ASP A 135 1.31 -4.81 -14.11
C ASP A 135 1.45 -3.33 -14.52
N TYR A 136 2.69 -2.84 -14.52
CA TYR A 136 3.07 -1.46 -14.79
C TYR A 136 4.50 -1.40 -15.38
N PRO A 137 4.87 -0.36 -16.15
CA PRO A 137 6.23 -0.22 -16.65
C PRO A 137 7.26 -0.24 -15.49
N PRO A 138 8.21 -1.20 -15.47
CA PRO A 138 9.15 -1.37 -14.35
C PRO A 138 9.95 -0.11 -14.02
N GLU A 139 10.36 0.65 -15.04
CA GLU A 139 11.12 1.89 -14.92
C GLU A 139 10.34 3.02 -14.24
N LYS A 140 9.03 2.86 -14.09
CA LYS A 140 8.14 3.82 -13.43
C LYS A 140 7.74 3.40 -12.02
N VAL A 141 8.17 2.22 -11.56
CA VAL A 141 7.91 1.74 -10.21
C VAL A 141 9.21 1.78 -9.41
N SER A 142 9.15 2.45 -8.25
CA SER A 142 10.25 2.43 -7.29
C SER A 142 9.73 2.02 -5.91
N VAL A 143 10.30 0.96 -5.35
CA VAL A 143 9.92 0.44 -4.04
C VAL A 143 10.94 0.88 -3.01
N TYR A 144 10.47 1.60 -2.00
CA TYR A 144 11.25 2.06 -0.86
C TYR A 144 10.85 1.28 0.38
N VAL A 145 11.85 0.71 1.03
CA VAL A 145 11.67 -0.01 2.29
C VAL A 145 12.33 0.80 3.39
N SER A 146 11.54 1.31 4.32
CA SER A 146 12.03 1.96 5.53
C SER A 146 12.15 0.95 6.65
N ASP A 147 13.37 0.69 7.11
CA ASP A 147 13.68 -0.11 8.29
C ASP A 147 13.92 0.79 9.50
N ASP A 148 12.96 0.82 10.42
CA ASP A 148 13.08 1.60 11.65
C ASP A 148 14.02 0.94 12.67
N GLY A 149 14.22 -0.37 12.62
CA GLY A 149 15.13 -1.11 13.50
C GLY A 149 16.59 -0.97 13.10
N GLY A 150 16.84 -0.68 11.81
CA GLY A 150 18.18 -0.58 11.25
C GLY A 150 18.95 -1.90 11.42
N ALA A 151 18.28 -3.03 11.22
CA ALA A 151 18.87 -4.34 11.48
C ALA A 151 19.61 -4.87 10.23
N GLN A 152 20.82 -5.41 10.44
CA GLN A 152 21.60 -6.04 9.35
C GLN A 152 20.81 -7.14 8.65
N ALA A 153 20.06 -7.94 9.43
CA ALA A 153 19.24 -9.03 8.89
C ALA A 153 18.14 -8.54 7.93
N THR A 154 17.58 -7.35 8.17
CA THR A 154 16.57 -6.77 7.27
C THR A 154 17.22 -6.34 5.95
N LEU A 155 18.36 -5.65 5.98
CA LEU A 155 19.09 -5.31 4.74
C LEU A 155 19.49 -6.58 3.97
N PHE A 156 20.00 -7.59 4.67
CA PHE A 156 20.34 -8.88 4.07
C PHE A 156 19.13 -9.54 3.39
N ALA A 157 17.97 -9.54 4.05
CA ALA A 157 16.74 -10.06 3.47
C ALA A 157 16.38 -9.38 2.14
N PHE A 158 16.56 -8.07 2.04
CA PHE A 158 16.27 -7.33 0.82
C PHE A 158 17.33 -7.49 -0.27
N MET A 159 18.60 -7.73 0.09
CA MET A 159 19.63 -8.12 -0.88
C MET A 159 19.34 -9.50 -1.47
N GLU A 160 18.94 -10.47 -0.65
CA GLU A 160 18.54 -11.78 -1.13
C GLU A 160 17.24 -11.72 -1.94
N ALA A 161 16.29 -10.86 -1.54
CA ALA A 161 15.08 -10.60 -2.31
C ALA A 161 15.39 -9.98 -3.68
N ALA A 162 16.37 -9.09 -3.79
CA ALA A 162 16.81 -8.52 -5.06
C ALA A 162 17.33 -9.60 -6.02
N LYS A 163 18.13 -10.56 -5.52
CA LYS A 163 18.57 -11.72 -6.29
C LYS A 163 17.38 -12.56 -6.76
N PHE A 164 16.45 -12.88 -5.86
CA PHE A 164 15.26 -13.67 -6.18
C PHE A 164 14.31 -12.95 -7.15
N ALA A 165 14.18 -11.63 -7.05
CA ALA A 165 13.31 -10.82 -7.90
C ALA A 165 13.65 -10.98 -9.39
N ARG A 166 14.93 -11.12 -9.75
CA ARG A 166 15.39 -11.35 -11.13
C ARG A 166 14.80 -12.63 -11.76
N HIS A 167 14.41 -13.59 -10.93
CA HIS A 167 13.72 -14.81 -11.35
C HIS A 167 12.19 -14.67 -11.24
N TRP A 168 11.72 -14.06 -10.16
CA TRP A 168 10.29 -13.99 -9.82
C TRP A 168 9.49 -13.04 -10.70
N LEU A 169 9.99 -11.82 -10.94
CA LEU A 169 9.26 -10.80 -11.70
C LEU A 169 8.95 -11.22 -13.15
N PRO A 170 9.91 -11.72 -13.96
CA PRO A 170 9.60 -12.20 -15.30
C PRO A 170 8.64 -13.39 -15.26
N PHE A 171 8.81 -14.33 -14.33
CA PHE A 171 7.89 -15.45 -14.16
C PHE A 171 6.44 -14.99 -13.91
N CYS A 172 6.23 -13.99 -13.04
CA CYS A 172 4.91 -13.41 -12.81
C CYS A 172 4.31 -12.77 -14.07
N ARG A 173 5.13 -12.05 -14.84
CA ARG A 173 4.72 -11.35 -16.06
C ARG A 173 4.35 -12.34 -17.16
N ASP A 174 5.24 -13.29 -17.44
CA ASP A 174 5.13 -14.22 -18.57
C ASP A 174 4.00 -15.24 -18.36
N ASN A 175 3.75 -15.64 -17.10
CA ASN A 175 2.64 -16.52 -16.74
C ASN A 175 1.36 -15.77 -16.36
N GLN A 176 1.34 -14.43 -16.47
CA GLN A 176 0.19 -13.57 -16.15
C GLN A 176 -0.41 -13.85 -14.76
N LEU A 177 0.45 -14.04 -13.76
CA LEU A 177 0.00 -14.38 -12.42
C LEU A 177 -0.80 -13.24 -11.79
N VAL A 178 -1.93 -13.59 -11.16
CA VAL A 178 -2.73 -12.67 -10.34
C VAL A 178 -2.14 -12.61 -8.92
N GLU A 179 -1.88 -13.77 -8.32
CA GLU A 179 -1.21 -13.86 -7.01
C GLU A 179 0.30 -13.70 -7.20
N ARG A 180 0.83 -12.53 -6.83
CA ARG A 180 2.25 -12.18 -7.04
C ARG A 180 3.06 -12.13 -5.75
N CYS A 181 2.44 -12.35 -4.60
CA CYS A 181 3.15 -12.62 -3.35
C CYS A 181 3.70 -14.06 -3.39
N PRO A 182 5.03 -14.27 -3.33
CA PRO A 182 5.62 -15.61 -3.44
C PRO A 182 5.07 -16.58 -2.39
N GLN A 183 5.00 -16.16 -1.11
CA GLN A 183 4.45 -16.97 -0.04
C GLN A 183 3.00 -17.39 -0.31
N ALA A 184 2.16 -16.44 -0.72
CA ALA A 184 0.76 -16.72 -1.02
C ALA A 184 0.64 -17.66 -2.23
N TYR A 185 1.38 -17.38 -3.31
CA TYR A 185 1.39 -18.20 -4.52
C TYR A 185 1.78 -19.66 -4.23
N PHE A 186 2.93 -19.90 -3.58
CA PHE A 186 3.42 -21.25 -3.30
C PHE A 186 2.60 -22.01 -2.23
N SER A 187 1.79 -21.30 -1.45
CA SER A 187 0.82 -21.88 -0.50
C SER A 187 -0.57 -22.12 -1.10
N SER A 188 -0.87 -21.53 -2.26
CA SER A 188 -2.18 -21.58 -2.89
C SER A 188 -2.45 -22.90 -3.62
N THR A 189 -3.72 -23.21 -3.85
CA THR A 189 -4.14 -24.32 -4.73
C THR A 189 -3.87 -24.03 -6.21
N SER A 190 -3.60 -22.77 -6.57
CA SER A 190 -3.24 -22.35 -7.92
C SER A 190 -1.79 -22.70 -8.28
N TYR A 191 -0.96 -23.03 -7.29
CA TYR A 191 0.35 -23.60 -7.53
C TYR A 191 0.18 -24.99 -8.16
N SER A 192 0.62 -25.11 -9.41
CA SER A 192 0.70 -26.39 -10.10
C SER A 192 2.15 -26.83 -10.17
N SER A 193 2.49 -27.88 -9.43
CA SER A 193 3.80 -28.56 -9.51
C SER A 193 4.04 -29.28 -10.85
N SER A 194 3.18 -29.06 -11.85
CA SER A 194 3.36 -29.62 -13.20
C SER A 194 4.31 -28.78 -14.06
N ALA A 195 4.62 -27.55 -13.65
CA ALA A 195 5.58 -26.67 -14.32
C ALA A 195 6.96 -26.79 -13.64
N PRO A 196 7.99 -27.35 -14.32
CA PRO A 196 9.33 -27.52 -13.75
C PRO A 196 9.98 -26.21 -13.26
N GLU A 197 9.64 -25.10 -13.91
CA GLU A 197 10.10 -23.76 -13.56
C GLU A 197 9.55 -23.28 -12.21
N ALA A 198 8.27 -23.54 -11.93
CA ALA A 198 7.63 -23.15 -10.67
C ALA A 198 8.24 -23.90 -9.47
N ASP A 199 8.60 -25.18 -9.65
CA ASP A 199 9.27 -25.98 -8.61
C ASP A 199 10.70 -25.50 -8.33
N ARG A 200 11.42 -25.13 -9.39
CA ARG A 200 12.75 -24.50 -9.25
C ARG A 200 12.65 -23.18 -8.49
N LEU A 201 11.69 -22.32 -8.84
CA LEU A 201 11.44 -21.05 -8.15
C LEU A 201 11.05 -21.25 -6.69
N LYS A 202 10.22 -22.24 -6.39
CA LYS A 202 9.86 -22.59 -5.01
C LYS A 202 11.09 -22.99 -4.20
N THR A 203 12.00 -23.76 -4.79
CA THR A 203 13.24 -24.16 -4.13
C THR A 203 14.15 -22.95 -3.87
N LEU A 204 14.27 -22.03 -4.83
CA LEU A 204 15.02 -20.77 -4.64
C LEU A 204 14.40 -19.91 -3.53
N TYR A 205 13.08 -19.79 -3.51
CA TYR A 205 12.34 -19.04 -2.49
C TYR A 205 12.54 -19.63 -1.09
N GLU A 206 12.37 -20.95 -0.91
CA GLU A 206 12.57 -21.61 0.38
C GLU A 206 14.04 -21.52 0.82
N SER A 207 14.99 -21.62 -0.11
CA SER A 207 16.42 -21.44 0.18
C SER A 207 16.74 -20.03 0.68
N MET A 208 16.21 -19.00 0.02
CA MET A 208 16.28 -17.61 0.49
C MET A 208 15.67 -17.45 1.88
N LYS A 209 14.45 -17.97 2.07
CA LYS A 209 13.72 -17.90 3.34
C LYS A 209 14.53 -18.45 4.50
N VAL A 210 15.11 -19.65 4.34
CA VAL A 210 15.96 -20.28 5.38
C VAL A 210 17.18 -19.42 5.71
N ARG A 211 17.88 -18.87 4.69
CA ARG A 211 19.03 -17.97 4.92
C ARG A 211 18.64 -16.73 5.71
N VAL A 212 17.51 -16.12 5.35
CA VAL A 212 17.01 -14.90 6.02
C VAL A 212 16.58 -15.19 7.46
N GLU A 213 15.81 -16.26 7.70
CA GLU A 213 15.39 -16.66 9.04
C GLU A 213 16.59 -16.94 9.94
N HIS A 214 17.60 -17.65 9.42
CA HIS A 214 18.85 -17.89 10.16
C HIS A 214 19.64 -16.60 10.45
N ALA A 215 19.66 -15.64 9.53
CA ALA A 215 20.28 -14.33 9.76
C ALA A 215 19.55 -13.52 10.85
N VAL A 216 18.21 -13.64 10.92
CA VAL A 216 17.39 -13.00 11.96
C VAL A 216 17.64 -13.63 13.32
N GLU A 217 17.68 -14.96 13.42
CA GLU A 217 17.98 -15.66 14.67
C GLU A 217 19.35 -15.28 15.25
N ARG A 218 20.33 -15.07 14.38
CA ARG A 218 21.69 -14.65 14.77
C ARG A 218 21.86 -13.14 14.95
N GLY A 219 20.90 -12.35 14.47
CA GLY A 219 20.98 -10.89 14.39
C GLY A 219 21.93 -10.34 13.31
N LYS A 220 22.62 -11.22 12.57
CA LYS A 220 23.54 -10.86 11.47
C LYS A 220 23.66 -11.99 10.43
N PRO A 221 23.91 -11.66 9.16
CA PRO A 221 24.17 -12.68 8.13
C PRO A 221 25.44 -13.47 8.42
N LEU A 222 25.51 -14.69 7.87
CA LEU A 222 26.75 -15.48 7.86
C LEU A 222 27.71 -14.94 6.80
N GLU A 223 29.00 -14.95 7.09
CA GLU A 223 30.04 -14.50 6.15
C GLU A 223 30.01 -15.28 4.83
N GLU A 224 29.63 -16.56 4.86
CA GLU A 224 29.49 -17.40 3.67
C GLU A 224 28.37 -16.96 2.72
N HIS A 225 27.42 -16.15 3.20
CA HIS A 225 26.35 -15.57 2.38
C HIS A 225 26.68 -14.16 1.89
N ILE A 226 27.81 -13.59 2.33
CA ILE A 226 28.33 -12.31 1.84
C ILE A 226 29.23 -12.62 0.64
N GLU A 227 28.60 -12.74 -0.52
CA GLU A 227 29.25 -13.18 -1.76
C GLU A 227 30.02 -12.04 -2.45
N ASP A 228 29.48 -10.82 -2.38
CA ASP A 228 29.94 -9.69 -3.18
C ASP A 228 30.61 -8.60 -2.33
N GLU A 229 31.59 -7.91 -2.93
CA GLU A 229 32.28 -6.78 -2.28
C GLU A 229 31.34 -5.62 -1.95
N GLU A 230 30.34 -5.38 -2.80
CA GLU A 230 29.31 -4.37 -2.56
C GLU A 230 28.47 -4.70 -1.31
N MET A 231 28.16 -5.99 -1.11
CA MET A 231 27.46 -6.46 0.07
C MET A 231 28.31 -6.26 1.34
N ARG A 232 29.61 -6.53 1.25
CA ARG A 232 30.56 -6.34 2.35
C ARG A 232 30.70 -4.86 2.72
N GLU A 233 30.83 -3.98 1.73
CA GLU A 233 30.87 -2.53 1.95
C GLU A 233 29.54 -2.01 2.54
N ALA A 234 28.41 -2.56 2.10
CA ALA A 234 27.11 -2.20 2.64
C ALA A 234 26.98 -2.56 4.12
N PHE A 235 27.46 -3.73 4.55
CA PHE A 235 27.45 -4.15 5.95
C PHE A 235 28.52 -3.46 6.82
N ALA A 236 29.59 -2.93 6.23
CA ALA A 236 30.61 -2.17 6.96
C ALA A 236 30.04 -0.93 7.69
N LYS A 237 28.85 -0.46 7.30
CA LYS A 237 28.11 0.63 7.96
C LYS A 237 27.68 0.29 9.39
N TRP A 238 27.57 -0.98 9.74
CA TRP A 238 27.19 -1.41 11.10
C TRP A 238 28.42 -1.57 12.00
N THR A 239 28.88 -0.45 12.55
CA THR A 239 29.94 -0.40 13.55
C THR A 239 29.47 -0.98 14.91
N PRO A 240 30.38 -1.32 15.84
CA PRO A 240 30.02 -1.77 17.19
C PRO A 240 29.08 -0.82 17.96
N ASP A 241 29.14 0.48 17.68
CA ASP A 241 28.28 1.50 18.30
C ASP A 241 26.90 1.63 17.64
N PHE A 242 26.65 0.90 16.55
CA PHE A 242 25.37 0.91 15.83
C PHE A 242 24.32 0.20 16.68
N THR A 243 23.30 0.93 17.09
CA THR A 243 22.15 0.39 17.84
C THR A 243 20.85 0.88 17.24
N PRO A 244 19.71 0.18 17.40
CA PRO A 244 18.41 0.63 16.88
C PRO A 244 17.94 2.00 17.38
N GLN A 245 18.57 2.59 18.40
CA GLN A 245 18.27 3.92 18.93
C GLN A 245 19.38 4.95 18.64
N ASN A 246 20.53 4.51 18.12
CA ASN A 246 21.68 5.37 17.84
C ASN A 246 22.49 4.82 16.67
N HIS A 247 22.30 5.39 15.49
CA HIS A 247 23.02 5.02 14.28
C HIS A 247 22.91 6.11 13.20
N PRO A 248 23.92 6.23 12.30
CA PRO A 248 23.83 7.09 11.13
C PRO A 248 22.77 6.59 10.14
N PRO A 249 22.33 7.43 9.19
CA PRO A 249 21.42 6.99 8.14
C PRO A 249 22.11 5.99 7.21
N VAL A 250 21.36 4.97 6.79
CA VAL A 250 21.77 3.97 5.81
C VAL A 250 20.81 4.02 4.63
N ILE A 251 21.32 4.34 3.45
CA ILE A 251 20.57 4.24 2.20
C ILE A 251 21.34 3.29 1.29
N GLN A 252 20.63 2.32 0.69
CA GLN A 252 21.17 1.39 -0.30
C GLN A 252 20.20 1.23 -1.46
N VAL A 253 20.70 1.37 -2.68
CA VAL A 253 19.94 1.04 -3.90
C VAL A 253 20.31 -0.38 -4.27
N LEU A 254 19.38 -1.31 -4.06
CA LEU A 254 19.60 -2.75 -4.24
C LEU A 254 19.31 -3.23 -5.65
N LEU A 255 18.36 -2.56 -6.31
CA LEU A 255 18.08 -2.69 -7.74
C LEU A 255 17.84 -1.30 -8.31
N ALA A 256 18.46 -1.01 -9.45
CA ALA A 256 18.31 0.23 -10.18
C ALA A 256 17.80 -0.04 -11.59
N SER A 257 16.62 0.47 -11.93
CA SER A 257 15.96 0.32 -13.24
C SER A 257 16.83 0.69 -14.44
N ALA A 258 17.75 1.63 -14.29
CA ALA A 258 18.65 2.05 -15.35
C ALA A 258 19.85 1.10 -15.59
N LYS A 259 20.08 0.11 -14.72
CA LYS A 259 21.27 -0.74 -14.72
C LYS A 259 20.96 -2.24 -14.62
N ASP A 260 19.96 -2.59 -13.82
CA ASP A 260 19.61 -3.96 -13.51
C ASP A 260 18.55 -4.51 -14.44
N GLU A 261 18.85 -5.67 -15.00
CA GLU A 261 17.95 -6.43 -15.87
C GLU A 261 17.55 -7.75 -15.20
N ASP A 262 16.34 -8.22 -15.54
CA ASP A 262 15.90 -9.57 -15.23
C ASP A 262 16.60 -10.61 -16.13
N LEU A 263 16.36 -11.90 -15.87
CA LEU A 263 16.96 -12.97 -16.67
C LEU A 263 16.51 -13.02 -18.14
N THR A 264 15.46 -12.29 -18.49
CA THR A 264 14.94 -12.15 -19.85
C THR A 264 15.45 -10.90 -20.55
N GLY A 265 16.30 -10.08 -19.89
CA GLY A 265 16.80 -8.80 -20.40
C GLY A 265 15.81 -7.63 -20.23
N GLY A 266 14.76 -7.80 -19.44
CA GLY A 266 13.78 -6.76 -19.12
C GLY A 266 14.26 -5.86 -17.98
N MET A 267 13.86 -4.60 -18.00
CA MET A 267 14.18 -3.64 -16.92
C MET A 267 13.54 -4.06 -15.59
N MET A 268 14.24 -3.80 -14.48
CA MET A 268 13.76 -4.07 -13.13
C MET A 268 13.21 -2.80 -12.46
N PRO A 269 12.19 -2.88 -11.58
CA PRO A 269 11.81 -1.77 -10.70
C PRO A 269 12.96 -1.39 -9.76
N ASN A 270 13.02 -0.12 -9.35
CA ASN A 270 13.99 0.27 -8.32
C ASN A 270 13.61 -0.37 -6.99
N LEU A 271 14.60 -0.86 -6.24
CA LEU A 271 14.44 -1.32 -4.86
C LEU A 271 15.43 -0.58 -3.97
N ILE A 272 14.93 0.27 -3.09
CA ILE A 272 15.73 1.15 -2.23
C ILE A 272 15.48 0.79 -0.76
N TYR A 273 16.53 0.40 -0.06
CA TYR A 273 16.51 0.25 1.39
C TYR A 273 16.92 1.56 2.06
N VAL A 274 16.15 1.96 3.08
CA VAL A 274 16.37 3.18 3.86
C VAL A 274 16.25 2.85 5.33
N SER A 275 17.30 3.15 6.11
CA SER A 275 17.22 3.29 7.54
C SER A 275 17.61 4.71 7.90
N ARG A 276 16.69 5.44 8.52
CA ARG A 276 16.90 6.85 8.88
C ARG A 276 17.88 6.98 10.04
N GLU A 277 18.54 8.12 10.16
CA GLU A 277 19.35 8.41 11.35
C GLU A 277 18.52 8.32 12.63
N LYS A 278 19.09 7.71 13.66
CA LYS A 278 18.54 7.74 15.01
C LYS A 278 19.60 8.19 16.00
N ASN A 279 19.17 8.97 16.98
CA ASN A 279 20.03 9.48 18.05
C ASN A 279 19.24 9.52 19.36
N LYS A 280 19.81 9.01 20.46
CA LYS A 280 19.17 8.95 21.78
C LYS A 280 18.75 10.33 22.32
N THR A 281 19.41 11.40 21.86
CA THR A 281 19.11 12.78 22.26
C THR A 281 17.96 13.41 21.47
N HIS A 282 17.55 12.80 20.36
CA HIS A 282 16.52 13.33 19.47
C HIS A 282 15.30 12.40 19.44
N PRO A 283 14.13 12.84 19.93
CA PRO A 283 12.94 12.01 19.87
C PRO A 283 12.53 11.77 18.42
N HIS A 284 12.22 10.52 18.08
CA HIS A 284 11.71 10.16 16.76
C HIS A 284 10.23 9.78 16.84
N ARG A 285 9.53 9.97 15.72
CA ARG A 285 8.17 9.45 15.50
C ARG A 285 8.30 8.20 14.67
N PHE A 286 7.70 7.08 15.09
CA PHE A 286 7.74 5.76 14.42
C PHE A 286 7.35 5.83 12.92
N LYS A 287 6.16 5.37 12.55
CA LYS A 287 5.71 5.29 11.16
C LYS A 287 5.60 6.66 10.48
N ALA A 288 5.10 7.67 11.19
CA ALA A 288 4.98 9.02 10.65
C ALA A 288 6.34 9.64 10.28
N GLY A 289 7.37 9.44 11.10
CA GLY A 289 8.71 9.95 10.80
C GLY A 289 9.43 9.13 9.73
N ALA A 290 9.17 7.82 9.65
CA ALA A 290 9.66 6.96 8.57
C ALA A 290 9.08 7.42 7.22
N LEU A 291 7.76 7.56 7.11
CA LEU A 291 7.09 8.05 5.90
C LEU A 291 7.57 9.45 5.48
N ASN A 292 7.70 10.39 6.43
CA ASN A 292 8.24 11.72 6.14
C ASN A 292 9.69 11.69 5.63
N THR A 293 10.49 10.72 6.10
CA THR A 293 11.86 10.53 5.61
C THR A 293 11.83 9.96 4.20
N LEU A 294 11.00 8.93 3.95
CA LEU A 294 10.83 8.35 2.62
C LEU A 294 10.40 9.39 1.58
N VAL A 295 9.44 10.28 1.90
CA VAL A 295 9.05 11.38 1.00
C VAL A 295 10.25 12.26 0.60
N ARG A 296 11.15 12.58 1.54
CA ARG A 296 12.34 13.42 1.26
C ARG A 296 13.39 12.67 0.43
N VAL A 297 13.59 11.39 0.73
CA VAL A 297 14.52 10.53 -0.01
C VAL A 297 14.01 10.30 -1.44
N SER A 298 12.74 9.96 -1.60
CA SER A 298 12.07 9.79 -2.90
C SER A 298 12.14 11.08 -3.72
N ALA A 299 11.83 12.25 -3.14
CA ALA A 299 11.93 13.54 -3.83
C ALA A 299 13.33 13.83 -4.40
N THR A 300 14.37 13.23 -3.83
CA THR A 300 15.77 13.39 -4.29
C THR A 300 16.15 12.33 -5.33
N LEU A 301 15.65 11.10 -5.20
CA LEU A 301 16.07 9.96 -6.03
C LEU A 301 15.22 9.76 -7.28
N THR A 302 13.89 9.80 -7.15
CA THR A 302 12.95 9.43 -8.24
C THR A 302 11.88 10.49 -8.47
N ASN A 303 11.49 11.22 -7.42
CA ASN A 303 10.53 12.32 -7.44
C ASN A 303 9.20 11.95 -8.13
N ALA A 304 8.63 10.78 -7.78
CA ALA A 304 7.38 10.35 -8.37
C ALA A 304 6.20 11.24 -7.93
N PRO A 305 5.25 11.57 -8.82
CA PRO A 305 4.08 12.38 -8.49
C PRO A 305 3.01 11.60 -7.69
N ILE A 306 3.10 10.27 -7.64
CA ILE A 306 2.16 9.41 -6.92
C ILE A 306 2.96 8.58 -5.92
N VAL A 307 2.48 8.57 -4.67
CA VAL A 307 3.03 7.73 -3.59
C VAL A 307 1.97 6.73 -3.16
N LEU A 308 2.34 5.45 -3.14
CA LEU A 308 1.53 4.36 -2.58
C LEU A 308 2.16 3.91 -1.25
N THR A 309 1.45 4.06 -0.14
CA THR A 309 1.94 3.62 1.17
C THR A 309 1.34 2.27 1.53
N LEU A 310 2.17 1.34 1.99
CA LEU A 310 1.79 -0.01 2.39
C LEU A 310 2.41 -0.37 3.75
N ASP A 311 1.74 -1.30 4.41
CA ASP A 311 2.21 -1.92 5.64
C ASP A 311 3.01 -3.18 5.28
N CYS A 312 3.96 -3.57 6.13
CA CYS A 312 4.86 -4.69 5.85
C CYS A 312 4.14 -6.03 5.66
N ASP A 313 2.93 -6.18 6.20
CA ASP A 313 2.06 -7.36 6.13
C ASP A 313 0.97 -7.25 5.04
N THR A 314 1.00 -6.20 4.21
CA THR A 314 0.02 -5.98 3.13
C THR A 314 0.63 -6.19 1.75
N TYR A 315 0.37 -7.34 1.13
CA TYR A 315 0.72 -7.59 -0.27
C TYR A 315 -0.43 -7.26 -1.21
N SER A 316 -0.12 -7.08 -2.50
CA SER A 316 -1.13 -6.81 -3.52
C SER A 316 -1.83 -8.09 -3.97
N ASN A 317 -3.16 -8.05 -3.98
CA ASN A 317 -4.02 -9.12 -4.51
C ASN A 317 -4.46 -8.89 -5.97
N ASP A 318 -4.19 -7.71 -6.53
CA ASP A 318 -4.48 -7.39 -7.93
C ASP A 318 -3.29 -6.64 -8.55
N PRO A 319 -2.60 -7.22 -9.54
CA PRO A 319 -1.47 -6.58 -10.17
C PRO A 319 -1.84 -5.31 -10.96
N GLN A 320 -3.12 -5.07 -11.21
CA GLN A 320 -3.61 -3.88 -11.91
C GLN A 320 -3.98 -2.73 -10.96
N THR A 321 -3.68 -2.85 -9.66
CA THR A 321 -4.05 -1.83 -8.64
C THR A 321 -3.59 -0.42 -9.01
N ILE A 322 -2.35 -0.26 -9.51
CA ILE A 322 -1.85 1.06 -9.95
C ILE A 322 -2.68 1.57 -11.14
N LYS A 323 -2.92 0.74 -12.17
CA LYS A 323 -3.76 1.08 -13.33
C LYS A 323 -5.19 1.44 -12.92
N ARG A 324 -5.76 0.77 -11.92
CA ARG A 324 -7.08 1.12 -11.34
C ARG A 324 -7.07 2.50 -10.69
N ALA A 325 -6.06 2.80 -9.88
CA ALA A 325 -5.92 4.13 -9.27
C ALA A 325 -5.74 5.22 -10.34
N LEU A 326 -4.99 4.94 -11.41
CA LEU A 326 -4.80 5.87 -12.53
C LEU A 326 -6.10 6.25 -13.24
N CYS A 327 -7.13 5.42 -13.20
CA CYS A 327 -8.45 5.79 -13.74
C CYS A 327 -9.01 7.05 -13.06
N TYR A 328 -8.65 7.33 -11.80
CA TYR A 328 -9.03 8.54 -11.08
C TYR A 328 -8.01 9.67 -11.25
N PHE A 329 -6.71 9.37 -11.17
CA PHE A 329 -5.66 10.39 -11.31
C PHE A 329 -5.51 10.96 -12.74
N SER A 330 -6.04 10.24 -13.74
CA SER A 330 -6.03 10.66 -15.14
C SER A 330 -7.33 11.36 -15.56
N ASP A 331 -8.37 11.37 -14.72
CA ASP A 331 -9.62 12.06 -15.00
C ASP A 331 -9.45 13.59 -14.74
N PRO A 332 -9.53 14.46 -15.76
CA PRO A 332 -9.33 15.90 -15.61
C PRO A 332 -10.36 16.59 -14.72
N GLU A 333 -11.56 16.03 -14.57
CA GLU A 333 -12.63 16.60 -13.73
C GLU A 333 -12.39 16.27 -12.25
N VAL A 334 -11.86 15.08 -11.96
CA VAL A 334 -11.65 14.59 -10.59
C VAL A 334 -10.27 14.97 -10.07
N ARG A 335 -9.22 14.90 -10.91
CA ARG A 335 -7.81 15.11 -10.55
C ARG A 335 -7.55 16.39 -9.74
N PRO A 336 -8.11 17.58 -10.06
CA PRO A 336 -7.81 18.81 -9.32
C PRO A 336 -8.23 18.77 -7.84
N ASN A 337 -9.22 17.94 -7.52
CA ASN A 337 -9.78 17.81 -6.17
C ASN A 337 -9.45 16.45 -5.52
N LEU A 338 -8.66 15.60 -6.19
CA LEU A 338 -8.30 14.28 -5.71
C LEU A 338 -6.98 14.33 -4.96
N ALA A 339 -7.03 14.07 -3.64
CA ALA A 339 -5.83 13.95 -2.82
C ALA A 339 -5.27 12.52 -2.80
N TYR A 340 -6.13 11.51 -2.60
CA TYR A 340 -5.74 10.10 -2.51
C TYR A 340 -6.89 9.18 -2.93
N VAL A 341 -6.54 7.96 -3.34
CA VAL A 341 -7.46 6.85 -3.57
C VAL A 341 -7.20 5.83 -2.46
N GLN A 342 -8.21 5.57 -1.62
CA GLN A 342 -8.11 4.75 -0.41
C GLN A 342 -8.48 3.29 -0.64
#